data_AF-A0A453MW90-F1
#
_entry.id   AF-A0A453MW90-F1
#
_cell.length_a   1.000
_cell.length_b   1.000
_cell.length_c   1.000
_cell.angle_alpha   90.00
_cell.angle_beta   90.00
_cell.angle_gamma   90.00
#
_symmetry.space_group_name_H-M   'P 1'
#
loop_
_entity.id
_entity.type
_entity.pdbx_description
1 polymer ?
#
loop_
_entity_poly.entity_id
_entity_poly.type
_entity_poly.pdbx_seq_one_letter_code
_entity_poly.pdbx_strand_id
1 'polypeptide(L)'
;NVKISGFNSAKCVVELTCYILKNAVSLECLTLDTIYGSRCDDQGEDNWCTPMTDGILMEIPWALLAIKTHIENKVPPTVHLTVLEPCSKCHANGLERVLSQS
;
A
#
# COMPACT_ATOMS: atom_id res chain seq x y z
N ASN A 1 -12.61 8.74 7.04
CA ASN A 1 -11.83 7.91 6.08
C ASN A 1 -10.46 8.53 5.88
N VAL A 2 -9.42 7.70 5.85
CA VAL A 2 -8.03 8.11 5.56
C VAL A 2 -7.47 7.22 4.46
N LYS A 3 -6.78 7.82 3.49
CA LYS A 3 -5.99 7.09 2.48
C LYS A 3 -4.53 7.54 2.60
N ILE A 4 -3.61 6.57 2.66
CA ILE A 4 -2.17 6.80 2.59
C ILE A 4 -1.70 6.21 1.27
N SER A 5 -1.28 7.05 0.32
CA SER A 5 -0.72 6.65 -0.96
C SER A 5 0.80 6.55 -0.90
N GLY A 6 1.38 5.59 -1.62
CA GLY A 6 2.82 5.30 -1.57
C GLY A 6 3.28 4.75 -0.21
N PHE A 7 2.41 3.99 0.47
CA PHE A 7 2.75 3.33 1.72
C PHE A 7 3.96 2.41 1.54
N ASN A 8 4.98 2.59 2.37
CA ASN A 8 6.23 1.82 2.36
C ASN A 8 6.60 1.34 3.77
N SER A 9 7.66 0.55 3.89
CA SER A 9 8.12 -0.03 5.16
C SER A 9 8.87 0.95 6.07
N ALA A 10 9.01 2.22 5.67
CA ALA A 10 9.71 3.20 6.49
C ALA A 10 9.06 3.30 7.87
N LYS A 11 9.89 3.20 8.91
CA LYS A 11 9.45 3.17 10.32
C LYS A 11 8.49 4.32 10.66
N CYS A 12 8.79 5.53 10.18
CA CYS A 12 7.95 6.70 10.43
C CYS A 12 6.54 6.57 9.82
N VAL A 13 6.40 5.96 8.63
CA VAL A 13 5.11 5.73 7.97
C VAL A 13 4.31 4.70 8.75
N VAL A 14 4.94 3.59 9.16
CA VAL A 14 4.31 2.55 9.98
C VAL A 14 3.85 3.11 11.34
N GLU A 15 4.69 3.88 12.02
CA GLU A 15 4.38 4.50 13.31
C GLU A 15 3.26 5.53 13.19
N LEU A 16 3.26 6.35 12.12
CA LEU A 16 2.19 7.30 11.84
C LEU A 16 0.85 6.58 11.63
N THR A 17 0.84 5.49 10.84
CA THR A 17 -0.36 4.69 10.64
C THR A 17 -0.87 4.06 11.94
N CYS A 18 0.03 3.54 12.78
CA CYS A 18 -0.35 3.05 14.11
C CYS A 18 -0.93 4.16 14.99
N TYR A 19 -0.36 5.37 14.93
CA TYR A 19 -0.85 6.53 15.67
C TYR A 19 -2.25 6.94 15.21
N ILE A 20 -2.52 6.94 13.90
CA ILE A 20 -3.84 7.22 13.33
C ILE A 20 -4.86 6.20 13.87
N LEU A 21 -4.56 4.90 13.77
CA LEU A 21 -5.44 3.84 14.29
C LEU A 21 -5.74 3.99 15.78
N LYS A 22 -4.76 4.46 16.57
CA LYS A 22 -4.91 4.64 18.01
C LYS A 22 -5.72 5.88 18.39
N ASN A 23 -5.58 6.99 17.66
CA ASN A 23 -6.09 8.29 18.11
C ASN A 23 -7.28 8.81 17.30
N ALA A 24 -7.50 8.32 16.08
CA ALA A 24 -8.62 8.76 15.26
C ALA A 24 -9.92 8.04 15.67
N VAL A 25 -10.56 8.53 16.72
CA VAL A 25 -11.76 7.92 17.35
C VAL A 25 -12.96 7.76 16.42
N SER A 26 -13.05 8.57 15.36
CA SER A 26 -14.14 8.52 14.35
C SER A 26 -13.66 7.94 13.02
N LEU A 27 -12.56 7.19 13.02
CA LEU A 27 -12.07 6.54 11.80
C LEU A 27 -12.96 5.34 11.45
N GLU A 28 -13.56 5.39 10.28
CA GLU A 28 -14.36 4.28 9.73
C GLU A 28 -13.56 3.45 8.73
N CYS A 29 -12.89 4.08 7.78
CA CYS A 29 -12.06 3.39 6.79
C CYS A 29 -10.61 3.91 6.78
N LEU A 30 -9.66 2.99 6.66
CA LEU A 30 -8.26 3.24 6.38
C LEU A 30 -7.87 2.50 5.10
N THR A 31 -7.37 3.22 4.11
CA THR A 31 -6.81 2.64 2.89
C THR A 31 -5.29 2.84 2.88
N LEU A 32 -4.55 1.74 2.79
CA LEU A 32 -3.10 1.75 2.61
C LEU A 32 -2.80 1.35 1.18
N ASP A 33 -2.43 2.34 0.39
CA ASP A 33 -2.12 2.20 -1.01
C ASP A 33 -0.60 2.15 -1.18
N THR A 34 -0.09 1.01 -1.61
CA THR A 34 1.36 0.76 -1.75
C THR A 34 2.00 1.53 -2.90
N ILE A 35 1.21 2.23 -3.72
CA ILE A 35 1.70 2.97 -4.87
C ILE A 35 1.30 4.43 -4.77
N TYR A 36 2.10 5.28 -5.41
CA TYR A 36 1.73 6.66 -5.67
C TYR A 36 1.48 6.80 -7.17
N GLY A 37 0.20 6.85 -7.56
CA GLY A 37 -0.20 6.95 -8.97
C GLY A 37 -1.48 6.18 -9.29
N SER A 38 -1.77 6.10 -10.59
CA SER A 38 -2.93 5.43 -11.17
C SER A 38 -2.73 3.92 -11.33
N ARG A 39 -3.82 3.18 -11.13
CA ARG A 39 -4.00 1.80 -11.62
C ARG A 39 -5.01 1.79 -12.75
N CYS A 40 -4.88 0.76 -13.56
CA CYS A 40 -5.71 0.49 -14.71
C CYS A 40 -7.19 0.23 -14.32
N ASP A 41 -7.47 -0.13 -13.06
CA ASP A 41 -8.83 -0.39 -12.54
C ASP A 41 -9.44 0.79 -11.76
N ASP A 42 -8.75 1.94 -11.65
CA ASP A 42 -9.19 3.11 -10.84
C ASP A 42 -10.38 3.89 -11.45
N GLN A 43 -10.99 3.37 -12.53
CA GLN A 43 -12.14 3.89 -13.28
C GLN A 43 -11.86 5.18 -14.06
N GLY A 44 -12.10 5.15 -15.38
CA GLY A 44 -12.26 6.36 -16.17
C GLY A 44 -11.80 6.22 -17.61
N GLU A 45 -10.58 6.64 -17.90
CA GLU A 45 -10.14 6.92 -19.28
C GLU A 45 -8.70 6.48 -19.55
N ASP A 46 -7.98 6.08 -18.50
CA ASP A 46 -6.56 5.80 -18.55
C ASP A 46 -6.30 4.31 -18.32
N ASN A 47 -6.23 3.55 -19.42
CA ASN A 47 -5.82 2.14 -19.45
C ASN A 47 -4.34 1.92 -19.09
N TRP A 48 -3.71 2.87 -18.42
CA TRP A 48 -2.28 2.86 -18.13
C TRP A 48 -2.03 3.06 -16.65
N CYS A 49 -1.16 2.19 -16.16
CA CYS A 49 -0.71 2.18 -14.79
C CYS A 49 0.56 3.05 -14.68
N THR A 50 0.71 3.77 -13.56
CA THR A 50 1.90 4.62 -13.34
C THR A 50 3.18 3.77 -13.35
N PRO A 51 4.19 4.10 -14.19
CA PRO A 51 5.44 3.36 -14.23
C PRO A 51 6.14 3.36 -12.87
N MET A 52 6.67 2.20 -12.46
CA MET A 52 7.43 2.06 -11.21
C MET A 52 8.91 1.82 -11.50
N THR A 53 9.76 2.43 -10.70
CA THR A 53 11.19 2.12 -10.69
C THR A 53 11.42 0.77 -10.02
N ASP A 54 12.55 0.12 -10.30
CA ASP A 54 12.91 -1.14 -9.65
C ASP A 54 12.99 -0.99 -8.14
N GLY A 55 13.47 0.14 -7.63
CA GLY A 55 13.49 0.43 -6.19
C GLY A 55 12.10 0.46 -5.56
N ILE A 56 11.08 0.99 -6.26
CA ILE A 56 9.69 0.95 -5.77
C ILE A 56 9.18 -0.50 -5.77
N LEU A 57 9.41 -1.25 -6.87
CA LEU A 57 8.98 -2.64 -6.97
C LEU A 57 9.64 -3.53 -5.90
N MET A 58 10.92 -3.31 -5.59
CA MET A 58 11.65 -3.97 -4.50
C MET A 58 11.04 -3.69 -3.13
N GLU A 59 10.47 -2.49 -2.95
CA GLU A 59 9.92 -2.06 -1.67
C GLU A 59 8.51 -2.63 -1.40
N ILE A 60 7.73 -2.93 -2.44
CA ILE A 60 6.35 -3.42 -2.31
C ILE A 60 6.23 -4.64 -1.36
N PRO A 61 7.05 -5.71 -1.50
CA PRO A 61 6.97 -6.85 -0.58
C PRO A 61 7.21 -6.46 0.88
N TRP A 62 8.14 -5.52 1.13
CA TRP A 62 8.44 -5.03 2.48
C TRP A 62 7.30 -4.18 3.04
N ALA A 63 6.67 -3.34 2.20
CA ALA A 63 5.49 -2.58 2.55
C ALA A 63 4.33 -3.50 2.96
N LEU A 64 4.05 -4.53 2.16
CA LEU A 64 3.01 -5.53 2.46
C LEU A 64 3.31 -6.32 3.73
N LEU A 65 4.57 -6.72 3.92
CA LEU A 65 5.00 -7.39 5.14
C LEU A 65 4.84 -6.47 6.36
N ALA A 66 5.18 -5.19 6.26
CA ALA A 66 5.01 -4.21 7.33
C ALA A 66 3.53 -4.02 7.70
N ILE A 67 2.62 -3.99 6.71
CA ILE A 67 1.17 -3.93 6.96
C ILE A 67 0.73 -5.15 7.77
N LYS A 68 1.07 -6.35 7.28
CA LYS A 68 0.69 -7.61 7.93
C LYS A 68 1.23 -7.74 9.35
N THR A 69 2.49 -7.37 9.56
CA THR A 69 3.18 -7.58 10.84
C THR A 69 2.93 -6.48 11.86
N HIS A 70 2.70 -5.25 11.43
CA HIS A 70 2.68 -4.09 12.32
C HIS A 70 1.35 -3.33 12.33
N ILE A 71 0.49 -3.50 11.34
CA ILE A 71 -0.73 -2.70 11.22
C ILE A 71 -1.98 -3.55 11.45
N GLU A 72 -2.11 -4.71 10.79
CA GLU A 72 -3.33 -5.53 10.85
C GLU A 72 -3.76 -5.85 12.28
N ASN A 73 -2.81 -6.21 13.15
CA ASN A 73 -3.09 -6.53 14.55
C ASN A 73 -3.44 -5.32 15.44
N LYS A 74 -3.36 -4.10 14.91
CA LYS A 74 -3.70 -2.85 15.61
C LYS A 74 -4.97 -2.19 15.06
N VAL A 75 -5.57 -2.74 14.01
CA VAL A 75 -6.81 -2.21 13.43
C VAL A 75 -7.96 -2.44 14.42
N PRO A 76 -8.64 -1.39 14.90
CA PRO A 76 -9.84 -1.56 15.71
C PRO A 76 -10.93 -2.31 14.93
N PRO A 77 -11.77 -3.15 15.56
CA PRO A 77 -12.84 -3.89 14.87
C PRO A 77 -13.84 -3.01 14.12
N THR A 78 -13.95 -1.73 14.48
CA THR A 78 -14.83 -0.74 13.84
C THR A 78 -14.22 -0.10 12.61
N VAL A 79 -12.92 -0.31 12.35
CA VAL A 79 -12.20 0.27 11.21
C VAL A 79 -12.13 -0.77 10.10
N HIS A 80 -12.60 -0.42 8.91
CA HIS A 80 -12.37 -1.19 7.69
C HIS A 80 -11.00 -0.85 7.11
N LEU A 81 -10.07 -1.82 7.14
CA LEU A 81 -8.78 -1.71 6.47
C LEU A 81 -8.88 -2.22 5.02
N THR A 82 -8.45 -1.39 4.08
CA THR A 82 -8.25 -1.78 2.68
C THR A 82 -6.78 -1.64 2.32
N VAL A 83 -6.19 -2.66 1.72
CA VAL A 83 -4.82 -2.62 1.19
C VAL A 83 -4.88 -2.64 -0.32
N LEU A 84 -4.25 -1.66 -0.98
CA LEU A 84 -4.15 -1.60 -2.44
C LEU A 84 -2.73 -1.96 -2.87
N GLU A 85 -2.62 -3.12 -3.51
CA GLU A 85 -1.40 -3.61 -4.15
C GLU A 85 -1.18 -2.96 -5.53
N PRO A 86 0.02 -3.05 -6.12
CA PRO A 86 0.21 -2.67 -7.53
C PRO A 86 -0.71 -3.45 -8.46
N CYS A 87 -1.01 -2.89 -9.63
CA CYS A 87 -1.76 -3.62 -10.66
C CYS A 87 -1.04 -4.93 -11.03
N SER A 88 -1.70 -6.07 -10.81
CA SER A 88 -1.17 -7.40 -11.10
C SER A 88 -0.96 -7.67 -12.59
N LYS A 89 -1.64 -6.93 -13.48
CA LYS A 89 -1.45 -7.09 -14.95
C LYS A 89 -0.25 -6.31 -15.46
N CYS A 90 -0.06 -5.08 -14.98
CA CYS A 90 0.97 -4.17 -15.51
C CYS A 90 2.30 -4.24 -14.75
N HIS A 91 2.26 -4.56 -13.45
CA HIS A 91 3.46 -4.55 -12.61
C HIS A 91 3.97 -5.95 -12.23
N ALA A 92 3.26 -7.03 -12.57
CA ALA A 92 3.72 -8.39 -12.27
C ALA A 92 5.09 -8.70 -12.87
N ASN A 93 5.29 -8.45 -14.16
CA ASN A 93 6.57 -8.73 -14.82
C ASN A 93 7.74 -7.93 -14.22
N GLY A 94 7.48 -6.67 -13.83
CA GLY A 94 8.48 -5.84 -13.14
C GLY A 94 8.83 -6.42 -11.77
N LEU A 95 7.82 -6.83 -11.01
CA LEU A 95 7.99 -7.43 -9.69
C LEU A 95 8.74 -8.77 -9.76
N GLU A 96 8.35 -9.66 -10.69
CA GLU A 96 9.03 -10.95 -10.92
C GLU A 96 10.50 -10.77 -11.35
N ARG A 97 10.76 -9.81 -12.25
CA ARG A 97 12.13 -9.48 -12.67
C ARG A 97 12.99 -9.05 -11.49
N VAL A 98 12.45 -8.22 -10.62
CA VAL A 98 13.18 -7.69 -9.47
C VAL A 98 13.41 -8.77 -8.41
N LEU A 99 12.40 -9.59 -8.12
CA LEU A 99 12.50 -10.70 -7.15
C LEU A 99 13.43 -11.83 -7.60
N SER A 100 13.61 -12.02 -8.91
CA SER A 100 14.57 -13.00 -9.44
C SER A 100 16.03 -12.52 -9.41
N GLN A 101 16.28 -11.26 -9.02
CA GLN A 101 17.61 -10.65 -8.92
C GLN A 101 18.07 -10.41 -7.47
N SER A 102 17.19 -10.64 -6.49
CA SER A 102 17.40 -10.46 -5.05
C SER A 102 17.60 -11.78 -4.32
#